data_AF-A0A7V2VLT8-F1
#
_entry.id   AF-A0A7V2VLT8-F1
#
_cell.length_a   1.000
_cell.length_b   1.000
_cell.length_c   1.000
_cell.angle_alpha   90.00
_cell.angle_beta   90.00
_cell.angle_gamma   90.00
#
_symmetry.space_group_name_H-M   'P 1'
#
loop_
_entity.id
_entity.type
_entity.pdbx_description
1 polymer ?
#
loop_
_entity_poly.entity_id
_entity_poly.type
_entity_poly.pdbx_seq_one_letter_code
_entity_poly.pdbx_strand_id
1 'polypeptide(L)'
;MKKDIVVETRYGKVRGTTENGVYSFKGIPYGGPTGGANRFMPPTPPEPWPGIKDATEYGPSCWQQIQVPTKIELFKSNGVNSMSEDCLVL
;
A
#
# COMPACT_ATOMS: atom_id res chain seq x y z
N MET A 1 -19.14 0.38 13.71
CA MET A 1 -18.66 1.78 13.77
C MET A 1 -17.14 1.73 13.71
N LYS A 2 -16.56 2.24 12.62
CA LYS A 2 -15.12 2.24 12.38
C LYS A 2 -14.43 3.18 13.37
N LYS A 3 -13.35 2.73 14.02
CA LYS A 3 -12.56 3.53 14.96
C LYS A 3 -11.08 3.47 14.61
N ASP A 4 -10.35 4.54 14.88
CA ASP A 4 -8.91 4.60 14.69
C ASP A 4 -8.17 3.86 15.80
N ILE A 5 -7.09 3.16 15.43
CA ILE A 5 -6.17 2.50 16.35
C ILE A 5 -4.72 2.74 15.92
N VAL A 6 -3.83 2.97 16.87
CA VAL A 6 -2.40 3.17 16.63
C VAL A 6 -1.60 2.01 17.21
N VAL A 7 -0.70 1.44 16.41
CA VAL A 7 0.19 0.33 16.81
C VAL A 7 1.63 0.68 16.46
N GLU A 8 2.57 0.24 17.29
CA GLU A 8 4.00 0.39 17.08
C GLU A 8 4.58 -0.77 16.27
N THR A 9 5.43 -0.46 15.30
CA THR A 9 6.17 -1.43 14.50
C THR A 9 7.67 -1.15 14.59
N ARG A 10 8.50 -2.07 14.09
CA ARG A 10 9.96 -1.86 14.00
C ARG A 10 10.40 -0.63 13.18
N TYR A 11 9.53 -0.09 12.31
CA TYR A 11 9.86 1.03 11.42
C TYR A 11 9.09 2.32 11.76
N GLY A 12 8.24 2.30 12.80
CA GLY A 12 7.45 3.45 13.23
C GLY A 12 6.01 3.08 13.59
N LYS A 13 5.23 4.08 14.01
CA LYS A 13 3.82 3.89 14.38
C LYS A 13 2.92 3.90 13.16
N VAL A 14 1.88 3.08 13.15
CA VAL A 14 0.86 3.04 12.10
C VAL A 14 -0.53 3.28 12.68
N ARG A 15 -1.38 4.02 11.95
CA ARG A 15 -2.81 4.19 12.24
C ARG A 15 -3.62 3.27 11.35
N GLY A 16 -4.26 2.26 11.93
CA GLY A 16 -5.24 1.42 11.25
C GLY A 16 -6.65 1.71 11.71
N THR A 17 -7.57 0.82 11.35
CA THR A 17 -8.97 0.88 11.79
C THR A 17 -9.42 -0.40 12.45
N THR A 18 -10.32 -0.29 13.43
CA THR A 18 -11.07 -1.42 13.99
C THR A 18 -12.56 -1.30 13.65
N GLU A 19 -13.13 -2.39 13.16
CA GLU A 19 -14.55 -2.50 12.85
C GLU A 19 -15.04 -3.94 13.07
N ASN A 20 -16.14 -4.10 13.80
CA ASN A 20 -16.75 -5.42 14.08
C ASN A 20 -15.76 -6.45 14.65
N GLY A 21 -14.84 -6.01 15.52
CA GLY A 21 -13.82 -6.87 16.14
C GLY A 21 -12.62 -7.19 15.25
N VAL A 22 -12.60 -6.71 14.00
CA VAL A 22 -11.49 -6.89 13.07
C VAL A 22 -10.60 -5.66 13.08
N TYR A 23 -9.29 -5.87 13.19
CA TYR A 23 -8.28 -4.83 13.04
C TYR A 23 -7.72 -4.88 11.63
N SER A 24 -7.74 -3.75 10.92
CA SER A 24 -7.26 -3.63 9.55
C SER A 24 -6.20 -2.55 9.44
N PHE A 25 -5.07 -2.90 8.83
CA PHE A 25 -3.99 -2.00 8.48
C PHE A 25 -3.61 -2.28 7.02
N LYS A 26 -3.47 -1.23 6.22
CA LYS A 26 -3.32 -1.31 4.76
C LYS A 26 -2.30 -0.30 4.29
N GLY A 27 -1.56 -0.62 3.22
CA GLY A 27 -0.61 0.30 2.64
C GLY A 27 0.67 0.49 3.48
N ILE A 28 1.00 -0.45 4.37
CA ILE A 28 2.22 -0.35 5.19
C ILE A 28 3.43 -0.75 4.35
N PRO A 29 4.48 0.09 4.23
CA PRO A 29 5.68 -0.26 3.50
C PRO A 29 6.39 -1.44 4.14
N TYR A 30 6.71 -2.44 3.33
CA TYR A 30 7.56 -3.56 3.74
C TYR A 30 8.91 -3.58 3.01
N GLY A 31 9.09 -2.73 2.00
CA GLY A 31 10.35 -2.53 1.28
C GLY A 31 10.64 -1.05 1.07
N GLY A 32 11.91 -0.75 0.75
CA GLY A 32 12.36 0.59 0.39
C GLY A 32 11.99 0.98 -1.05
N PRO A 33 12.41 2.17 -1.49
CA PRO A 33 12.11 2.69 -2.84
C PRO A 33 12.64 1.77 -3.95
N THR A 34 11.80 1.51 -4.94
CA THR A 34 12.05 0.58 -6.05
C THR A 34 12.37 1.25 -7.37
N GLY A 35 12.14 2.56 -7.50
CA GLY A 35 12.35 3.32 -8.73
C GLY A 35 13.83 3.68 -8.98
N GLY A 36 14.11 4.19 -10.18
CA GLY A 36 15.43 4.72 -10.53
C GLY A 36 16.54 3.66 -10.46
N ALA A 37 17.59 3.94 -9.69
CA ALA A 37 18.74 3.06 -9.53
C ALA A 37 18.41 1.71 -8.84
N ASN A 38 17.27 1.63 -8.16
CA ASN A 38 16.83 0.40 -7.47
C ASN A 38 15.94 -0.49 -8.35
N ARG A 39 15.62 -0.06 -9.58
CA ARG A 39 14.80 -0.85 -10.49
C ARG A 39 15.54 -2.14 -10.85
N PHE A 40 14.84 -3.27 -10.79
CA PHE A 40 15.38 -4.62 -11.02
C PHE A 40 16.42 -5.10 -10.02
N MET A 41 16.59 -4.40 -8.90
CA MET A 41 17.43 -4.83 -7.79
C MET A 41 16.58 -5.57 -6.73
N PRO A 42 17.21 -6.38 -5.87
CA PRO A 42 16.53 -6.91 -4.69
C PRO A 42 15.94 -5.78 -3.83
N PRO A 43 14.77 -5.97 -3.19
CA PRO A 43 14.18 -4.95 -2.34
C PRO A 43 15.04 -4.71 -1.11
N THR A 44 15.24 -3.43 -0.77
CA THR A 44 15.89 -3.05 0.50
C THR A 44 14.85 -2.96 1.62
N PRO A 45 15.26 -2.95 2.89
CA PRO A 45 14.36 -2.61 3.99
C PRO A 45 13.73 -1.22 3.79
N PRO A 46 12.51 -0.98 4.31
CA PRO A 46 11.91 0.34 4.31
C PRO A 46 12.65 1.26 5.30
N GLU A 47 12.73 2.54 4.95
CA GLU A 47 13.23 3.56 5.87
C GLU A 47 12.21 3.77 7.02
N PRO A 48 12.66 3.88 8.28
CA PRO A 48 11.79 4.27 9.38
C PRO A 48 11.15 5.64 9.12
N TRP A 49 9.89 5.81 9.52
CA TRP A 49 9.17 7.07 9.36
C TRP A 49 8.95 7.79 10.70
N PRO A 50 9.00 9.13 10.72
CA PRO A 50 8.63 9.90 11.89
C PRO A 50 7.11 9.92 12.08
N GLY A 51 6.67 10.08 13.32
CA GLY A 51 5.25 10.23 13.66
C GLY A 51 4.43 8.96 13.45
N ILE A 52 3.24 9.11 12.87
CA ILE A 52 2.28 8.01 12.65
C ILE A 52 1.97 7.95 11.16
N LYS A 53 2.23 6.80 10.54
CA LYS A 53 1.85 6.55 9.15
C LYS A 53 0.40 6.11 9.07
N ASP A 54 -0.35 6.74 8.18
CA ASP A 54 -1.74 6.33 7.92
C ASP A 54 -1.76 5.00 7.17
N ALA A 55 -2.46 4.03 7.74
CA ALA A 55 -2.63 2.68 7.22
C ALA A 55 -4.11 2.29 7.15
N THR A 56 -4.98 3.28 6.89
CA THR A 56 -6.44 3.09 6.80
C THR A 56 -6.93 2.85 5.36
N GLU A 57 -6.08 3.08 4.37
CA GLU A 57 -6.35 2.94 2.93
C GLU A 57 -5.33 2.02 2.24
N TYR A 58 -5.71 1.44 1.10
CA TYR A 58 -4.78 0.64 0.31
C TYR A 58 -3.72 1.53 -0.33
N GLY A 59 -2.48 1.04 -0.35
CA GLY A 59 -1.44 1.64 -1.16
C GLY A 59 -1.55 1.24 -2.64
N PRO A 60 -0.62 1.74 -3.48
CA PRO A 60 -0.61 1.47 -4.91
C PRO A 60 -0.31 0.00 -5.21
N SER A 61 -0.92 -0.52 -6.27
CA SER A 61 -0.55 -1.82 -6.82
C SER A 61 0.74 -1.71 -7.63
N CYS A 62 1.47 -2.83 -7.78
CA CYS A 62 2.62 -2.85 -8.68
C CYS A 62 2.21 -2.69 -10.13
N TRP A 63 3.14 -2.22 -10.96
CA TRP A 63 2.94 -2.17 -12.41
C TRP A 63 2.61 -3.55 -12.97
N GLN A 64 1.47 -3.63 -13.65
CA GLN A 64 1.00 -4.82 -14.35
C GLN A 64 0.44 -4.42 -15.72
N GLN A 65 0.50 -5.33 -16.69
CA GLN A 65 -0.21 -5.13 -17.94
C GLN A 65 -1.71 -5.29 -17.66
N ILE A 66 -2.48 -4.21 -17.82
CA ILE A 66 -3.94 -4.29 -17.72
C ILE A 66 -4.44 -5.01 -18.98
N GLN A 67 -4.89 -6.25 -18.82
CA GLN A 67 -5.63 -6.93 -19.87
C GLN A 67 -7.07 -6.43 -19.84
N VAL A 68 -7.45 -5.63 -20.84
CA VAL A 68 -8.84 -5.19 -21.03
C VAL A 68 -9.45 -6.02 -22.17
N PRO A 69 -10.30 -7.03 -21.88
CA PRO A 69 -10.84 -7.89 -22.94
C PRO A 69 -11.80 -7.14 -23.87
N THR A 70 -12.39 -6.01 -23.44
CA THR A 70 -13.17 -5.11 -24.33
C THR A 70 -13.11 -3.64 -23.85
N LYS A 71 -13.31 -2.68 -24.78
CA LYS A 71 -13.39 -1.23 -24.49
C LYS A 71 -14.47 -0.86 -23.45
N ILE A 72 -15.44 -1.72 -23.18
CA ILE A 72 -16.57 -1.47 -22.27
C ILE A 72 -16.17 -1.69 -20.80
N GLU A 73 -15.17 -2.53 -20.52
CA GLU A 73 -14.69 -2.79 -19.15
C GLU A 73 -13.66 -1.76 -18.66
N LEU A 74 -13.13 -0.91 -19.55
CA LEU A 74 -12.26 0.20 -19.18
C LEU A 74 -12.92 1.10 -18.11
N PHE A 75 -14.23 1.35 -18.26
CA PHE A 75 -15.01 2.19 -17.34
C PHE A 75 -15.51 1.44 -16.09
N LYS A 76 -15.33 0.11 -16.02
CA LYS A 76 -15.65 -0.71 -14.85
C LYS A 76 -14.45 -0.96 -13.94
N SER A 77 -13.27 -0.52 -14.33
CA SER A 77 -12.03 -0.63 -13.53
C SER A 77 -12.00 0.36 -12.36
N ASN A 78 -13.08 0.45 -11.59
CA ASN A 78 -13.22 1.24 -10.35
C ASN A 78 -12.34 0.72 -9.19
N GLY A 79 -11.30 -0.07 -9.47
CA GLY A 79 -10.53 -0.80 -8.45
C GLY A 79 -9.06 -1.06 -8.82
N VAL A 80 -8.54 -0.45 -9.89
CA VAL A 80 -7.09 -0.39 -10.07
C VAL A 80 -6.59 0.69 -9.11
N ASN A 81 -6.14 0.32 -7.92
CA ASN A 81 -5.31 1.23 -7.11
C ASN A 81 -4.22 1.76 -8.05
N SER A 82 -3.93 3.07 -8.01
CA SER A 82 -2.99 3.70 -8.95
C SER A 82 -1.72 2.86 -9.04
N MET A 83 -1.43 2.26 -10.21
CA MET A 83 -0.22 1.45 -10.35
C MET A 83 1.00 2.33 -10.17
N SER A 84 1.99 1.84 -9.45
CA SER A 84 3.23 2.55 -9.17
C SER A 84 4.41 1.59 -9.13
N GLU A 85 5.62 2.11 -9.32
CA GLU A 85 6.82 1.36 -8.95
C GLU A 85 6.93 1.24 -7.43
N ASP A 86 6.54 2.30 -6.71
CA ASP A 86 6.54 2.37 -5.25
C ASP A 86 5.35 1.62 -4.64
N CYS A 87 5.32 0.30 -4.87
CA CYS A 87 4.20 -0.61 -4.57
C CYS A 87 4.50 -1.67 -3.50
N LEU A 88 5.66 -1.60 -2.83
CA LEU A 88 6.06 -2.57 -1.80
C LEU A 88 5.33 -2.31 -0.48
N VAL A 89 4.02 -2.50 -0.50
CA VAL A 89 3.09 -2.28 0.61
C VAL A 89 2.25 -3.53 0.91
N LEU A 90 1.85 -3.68 2.17
CA LEU A 90 0.94 -4.73 2.65
C LEU A 90 -0.33 -4.17 3.31
#